data_AF-A0A7S0KNI0-F1
#
_entry.id   AF-A0A7S0KNI0-F1
#
_cell.length_a   1.000
_cell.length_b   1.000
_cell.length_c   1.000
_cell.angle_alpha   90.00
_cell.angle_beta   90.00
_cell.angle_gamma   90.00
#
_symmetry.space_group_name_H-M   'P 1'
#
loop_
_entity.id
_entity.type
_entity.pdbx_description
1 polymer ?
#
loop_
_entity_poly.entity_id
_entity_poly.type
_entity_poly.pdbx_seq_one_letter_code
_entity_poly.pdbx_strand_id
1 'polypeptide(L)'
;DTAFDVDVFDGDTPEVERNEIRLRARCVVTNPDMLHVSVLPSHKAWMQFLSGLRFVVVDEAHAYGGVFGSNVAMILRRLRRICLDEYGSAPKFIISSATVANPREHARDLIGLAGDVGDWSGTKGDGDDAIDVITEDGAPRGAKTFLLWNPALKPGGGGVGTEAMTNTARKFERRLTPIERGKVALAKRLKALADAQIEPATAATDAGSDDEEIIERDAARTSPVVDIAQLLAECVQHNLRCIAFCKTRKLCELVLVYTR
;
A
#
# COMPACT_ATOMS: atom_id res chain seq x y z
N ASP A 1 39.45 9.01 10.92
CA ASP A 1 38.33 8.16 11.35
C ASP A 1 37.24 8.97 12.01
N THR A 2 36.23 9.38 11.23
CA THR A 2 35.00 9.92 11.79
C THR A 2 34.08 8.74 12.11
N ALA A 3 34.39 8.02 13.19
CA ALA A 3 33.44 7.10 13.79
C ALA A 3 32.23 7.93 14.23
N PHE A 4 31.07 7.62 13.67
CA PHE A 4 29.82 8.31 13.96
C PHE A 4 29.01 7.34 14.80
N ASP A 5 28.70 7.72 16.05
CA ASP A 5 27.92 6.89 16.95
C ASP A 5 26.47 6.83 16.44
N VAL A 6 26.09 5.66 15.93
CA VAL A 6 24.75 5.35 15.42
C VAL A 6 24.09 4.38 16.38
N ASP A 7 22.86 4.71 16.80
CA ASP A 7 22.08 3.85 17.68
C ASP A 7 20.61 3.77 17.25
N VAL A 8 19.95 2.68 17.64
CA VAL A 8 18.52 2.48 17.45
C VAL A 8 17.81 2.92 18.73
N PHE A 9 16.77 3.74 18.58
CA PHE A 9 15.92 4.18 19.68
C PHE A 9 14.46 3.87 19.35
N ASP A 10 13.97 2.75 19.85
CA ASP A 10 12.62 2.27 19.62
C ASP A 10 11.94 1.73 20.90
N GLY A 11 10.80 1.06 20.73
CA GLY A 11 10.04 0.48 21.84
C GLY A 11 10.79 -0.64 22.57
N ASP A 12 11.68 -1.34 21.88
CA ASP A 12 12.43 -2.49 22.39
C ASP A 12 13.75 -2.07 23.06
N THR A 13 14.15 -0.80 22.93
CA THR A 13 15.35 -0.25 23.57
C THR A 13 15.20 -0.21 25.11
N PRO A 14 16.07 -0.89 25.89
CA PRO A 14 16.04 -0.88 27.35
C PRO A 14 16.26 0.52 27.95
N GLU A 15 15.66 0.79 29.12
CA GLU A 15 15.68 2.12 29.74
C GLU A 15 17.10 2.66 30.04
N VAL A 16 18.02 1.80 30.48
CA VAL A 16 19.41 2.19 30.75
C VAL A 16 20.08 2.70 29.47
N GLU A 17 19.88 1.98 28.37
CA GLU A 17 20.47 2.32 27.06
C GLU A 17 19.87 3.61 26.49
N ARG A 18 18.57 3.86 26.72
CA ARG A 18 17.91 5.12 26.31
C ARG A 18 18.62 6.36 26.85
N ASN A 19 19.09 6.30 28.10
CA ASN A 19 19.80 7.41 28.74
C ASN A 19 21.20 7.62 28.17
N GLU A 20 21.85 6.57 27.68
CA GLU A 20 23.16 6.66 27.04
C GLU A 20 23.02 7.18 25.61
N ILE A 21 22.07 6.63 24.83
CA ILE A 21 21.81 7.02 23.44
C ILE A 21 21.56 8.52 23.33
N ARG A 22 20.70 9.10 24.17
CA ARG A 22 20.39 10.54 24.12
C ARG A 22 21.61 11.44 24.36
N LEU A 23 22.66 10.94 25.03
CA LEU A 23 23.87 11.70 25.39
C LEU A 23 25.00 11.51 24.37
N ARG A 24 25.15 10.30 23.81
CA ARG A 24 26.28 9.96 22.92
C ARG A 24 25.92 9.90 21.44
N ALA A 25 24.71 9.45 21.09
CA ALA A 25 24.38 9.13 19.72
C ALA A 25 24.35 10.39 18.86
N ARG A 26 24.98 10.30 17.69
CA ARG A 26 25.00 11.37 16.69
C ARG A 26 24.05 11.09 15.53
N CYS A 27 23.64 9.83 15.36
CA CYS A 27 22.47 9.44 14.59
C CYS A 27 21.63 8.46 15.38
N VAL A 28 20.34 8.72 15.35
CA VAL A 28 19.33 7.91 16.01
C VAL A 28 18.38 7.41 14.94
N VAL A 29 18.29 6.09 14.82
CA VAL A 29 17.30 5.41 14.00
C VAL A 29 16.09 5.16 14.88
N THR A 30 14.93 5.70 14.50
CA THR A 30 13.71 5.64 15.31
C THR A 30 12.47 5.59 14.42
N ASN A 31 11.30 5.44 15.03
CA ASN A 31 10.01 5.47 14.35
C ASN A 31 9.20 6.73 14.77
N PRO A 32 8.17 7.12 13.99
CA PRO A 32 7.34 8.29 14.32
C PRO A 32 6.69 8.21 15.70
N ASP A 33 6.33 7.01 16.15
CA ASP A 33 5.72 6.80 17.47
C ASP A 33 6.69 7.18 18.59
N MET A 34 7.94 6.76 18.52
CA MET A 34 8.96 7.05 19.52
C MET A 34 9.39 8.52 19.52
N LEU A 35 9.36 9.17 18.36
CA LEU A 35 9.41 10.63 18.30
C LEU A 35 8.21 11.25 19.04
N HIS A 36 7.01 10.73 18.84
CA HIS A 36 5.79 11.25 19.43
C HIS A 36 5.72 11.09 20.95
N VAL A 37 6.02 9.90 21.47
CA VAL A 37 5.86 9.58 22.90
C VAL A 37 7.11 9.85 23.75
N SER A 38 8.32 9.75 23.20
CA SER A 38 9.55 9.83 23.99
C SER A 38 10.36 11.08 23.70
N VAL A 39 10.72 11.33 22.44
CA VAL A 39 11.67 12.41 22.11
C VAL A 39 11.03 13.79 22.27
N LEU A 40 9.86 14.03 21.66
CA LEU A 40 9.25 15.36 21.62
C LEU A 40 8.67 15.82 22.97
N PRO A 41 7.97 14.98 23.77
CA PRO A 41 7.48 15.40 25.09
C PRO A 41 8.62 15.68 26.07
N SER A 42 9.72 14.92 25.97
CA SER A 42 10.91 15.08 26.82
C SER A 42 12.04 15.79 26.08
N HIS A 43 11.73 16.72 25.18
CA HIS A 43 12.71 17.37 24.30
C HIS A 43 13.88 18.01 25.05
N LYS A 44 13.70 18.47 26.31
CA LYS A 44 14.77 19.01 27.16
C LYS A 44 15.86 17.99 27.47
N ALA A 45 15.50 16.72 27.65
CA ALA A 45 16.47 15.64 27.83
C ALA A 45 17.24 15.32 26.54
N TRP A 46 16.71 15.75 25.39
CA TRP A 46 17.30 15.61 24.07
C TRP A 46 17.96 16.91 23.57
N MET A 47 18.14 17.91 24.43
CA MET A 47 18.66 19.24 24.06
C MET A 47 19.97 19.15 23.27
N GLN A 48 20.92 18.33 23.70
CA GLN A 48 22.22 18.17 23.03
C GLN A 48 22.05 17.64 21.59
N PHE A 49 21.18 16.65 21.40
CA PHE A 49 20.91 16.08 20.07
C PHE A 49 20.12 17.06 19.18
N LEU A 50 19.04 17.64 19.69
CA LEU A 50 18.13 18.50 18.92
C LEU A 50 18.75 19.85 18.55
N SER A 51 19.58 20.45 19.41
CA SER A 51 20.33 21.67 19.08
C SER A 51 21.37 21.45 17.98
N GLY A 52 21.91 20.23 17.86
CA GLY A 52 22.84 19.84 16.80
C GLY A 52 22.18 19.20 15.58
N LEU A 53 20.85 19.09 15.54
CA LEU A 53 20.15 18.32 14.51
C LEU A 53 20.20 19.05 13.16
N ARG A 54 20.93 18.45 12.20
CA ARG A 54 21.11 19.02 10.85
C ARG A 54 20.28 18.32 9.77
N PHE A 55 19.95 17.06 9.98
CA PHE A 55 19.27 16.23 8.99
C PHE A 55 18.20 15.38 9.66
N VAL A 56 17.06 15.25 8.99
CA VAL A 56 16.00 14.30 9.33
C VAL A 56 15.73 13.47 8.08
N VAL A 57 15.95 12.16 8.18
CA VAL A 57 15.69 11.22 7.09
C VAL A 57 14.34 10.55 7.35
N VAL A 58 13.43 10.64 6.38
CA VAL A 58 12.12 9.98 6.41
C VAL A 58 12.15 8.91 5.33
N ASP A 59 12.29 7.66 5.76
CA ASP A 59 12.31 6.52 4.84
C ASP A 59 10.90 6.02 4.55
N GLU A 60 10.74 5.42 3.36
CA GLU A 60 9.49 4.85 2.87
C GLU A 60 8.27 5.75 3.04
N ALA A 61 8.41 7.03 2.65
CA ALA A 61 7.36 8.02 2.85
C ALA A 61 6.02 7.63 2.20
N HIS A 62 6.04 6.77 1.19
CA HIS A 62 4.85 6.18 0.57
C HIS A 62 3.97 5.39 1.54
N ALA A 63 4.52 4.89 2.66
CA ALA A 63 3.78 4.23 3.72
C ALA A 63 2.95 5.22 4.58
N TYR A 64 3.35 6.50 4.60
CA TYR A 64 2.69 7.56 5.40
C TYR A 64 1.53 8.21 4.64
N GLY A 65 0.54 7.41 4.25
CA GLY A 65 -0.70 7.87 3.60
C GLY A 65 -1.92 7.91 4.55
N GLY A 66 -2.98 8.59 4.12
CA GLY A 66 -4.26 8.64 4.83
C GLY A 66 -4.15 9.18 6.26
N VAL A 67 -4.95 8.64 7.17
CA VAL A 67 -5.01 9.10 8.59
C VAL A 67 -3.67 8.92 9.30
N PHE A 68 -2.97 7.82 9.02
CA PHE A 68 -1.66 7.57 9.62
C PHE A 68 -0.63 8.61 9.14
N GLY A 69 -0.61 8.89 7.83
CA GLY A 69 0.20 9.96 7.25
C GLY A 69 -0.05 11.32 7.88
N SER A 70 -1.32 11.70 8.07
CA SER A 70 -1.68 12.96 8.72
C SER A 70 -1.12 13.07 10.14
N ASN A 71 -1.13 11.98 10.93
CA ASN A 71 -0.53 11.97 12.26
C ASN A 71 0.99 12.17 12.20
N VAL A 72 1.69 11.41 11.35
CA VAL A 72 3.14 11.55 11.15
C VAL A 72 3.49 12.97 10.72
N ALA A 73 2.67 13.57 9.85
CA ALA A 73 2.89 14.93 9.38
C ALA A 73 2.79 15.97 10.52
N MET A 74 1.90 15.76 11.50
CA MET A 74 1.82 16.61 12.70
C MET A 74 3.02 16.42 13.64
N ILE A 75 3.52 15.18 13.75
CA ILE A 75 4.72 14.86 14.53
C ILE A 75 5.95 15.58 13.95
N LEU A 76 6.14 15.53 12.62
CA LEU A 76 7.25 16.19 11.94
C LEU A 76 7.17 17.72 12.03
N ARG A 77 5.98 18.31 11.91
CA ARG A 77 5.77 19.75 12.16
C ARG A 77 6.17 20.15 13.58
N ARG A 78 5.81 19.33 14.58
CA ARG A 78 6.19 19.58 15.98
C ARG A 78 7.69 19.46 16.20
N LEU A 79 8.34 18.47 15.57
CA LEU A 79 9.81 18.35 15.59
C LEU A 79 10.47 19.60 15.01
N ARG A 80 10.03 20.05 13.83
CA ARG A 80 10.56 21.25 13.17
C ARG A 80 10.41 22.49 14.04
N ARG A 81 9.22 22.67 14.63
CA ARG A 81 8.93 23.78 15.54
C ARG A 81 9.86 23.78 16.75
N ILE A 82 10.02 22.64 17.43
CA ILE A 82 10.91 22.53 18.59
C ILE A 82 12.37 22.80 18.19
N CYS A 83 12.82 22.26 17.05
CA CYS A 83 14.18 22.52 16.57
C CYS A 83 14.40 24.02 16.34
N LEU A 84 13.48 24.67 15.62
CA LEU A 84 13.62 26.07 15.23
C LEU A 84 13.44 27.03 16.41
N ASP A 85 12.34 26.90 17.15
CA ASP A 85 11.91 27.90 18.12
C ASP A 85 12.60 27.73 19.49
N GLU A 86 12.86 26.48 19.91
CA GLU A 86 13.45 26.19 21.23
C GLU A 86 14.98 26.03 21.18
N TYR A 87 15.50 25.49 20.07
CA TYR A 87 16.92 25.12 19.97
C TYR A 87 17.69 25.85 18.88
N GLY A 88 17.03 26.67 18.06
CA GLY A 88 17.65 27.41 16.95
C GLY A 88 18.21 26.53 15.82
N SER A 89 17.85 25.25 15.78
CA SER A 89 18.28 24.31 14.73
C SER A 89 17.22 24.21 13.63
N ALA A 90 17.67 24.19 12.37
CA ALA A 90 16.79 24.08 11.21
C ALA A 90 17.20 22.85 10.37
N PRO A 91 16.74 21.64 10.72
CA PRO A 91 17.17 20.43 10.05
C PRO A 91 16.65 20.37 8.60
N LYS A 92 17.49 19.86 7.70
CA LYS A 92 17.10 19.53 6.32
C LYS A 92 16.42 18.17 6.29
N PHE A 93 15.31 18.07 5.57
CA PHE A 93 14.60 16.82 5.39
C PHE A 93 15.09 16.11 4.14
N ILE A 94 15.39 14.81 4.27
CA ILE A 94 15.70 13.91 3.17
C ILE A 94 14.62 12.83 3.19
N ILE A 95 13.92 12.65 2.09
CA ILE A 95 12.75 11.77 2.03
C ILE A 95 12.97 10.75 0.94
N SER A 96 12.98 9.47 1.31
CA SER A 96 12.93 8.36 0.36
C SER A 96 11.49 7.86 0.23
N SER A 97 11.13 7.49 -0.98
CA SER A 97 9.81 6.98 -1.32
C SER A 97 9.95 6.03 -2.49
N ALA A 98 9.07 5.03 -2.57
CA ALA A 98 8.88 4.25 -3.78
C ALA A 98 8.22 5.11 -4.88
N THR A 99 7.85 4.48 -6.01
CA THR A 99 7.14 5.13 -7.11
C THR A 99 5.78 5.68 -6.66
N VAL A 100 5.75 6.95 -6.29
CA VAL A 100 4.55 7.73 -5.97
C VAL A 100 4.29 8.67 -7.14
N ALA A 101 3.01 8.85 -7.52
CA ALA A 101 2.65 9.70 -8.65
C ALA A 101 3.03 11.17 -8.43
N ASN A 102 2.85 11.68 -7.20
CA ASN A 102 3.08 13.08 -6.83
C ASN A 102 4.07 13.18 -5.64
N PRO A 103 5.36 12.88 -5.83
CA PRO A 103 6.33 12.83 -4.72
C PRO A 103 6.57 14.19 -4.06
N ARG A 104 6.54 15.29 -4.83
CA ARG A 104 6.71 16.66 -4.31
C ARG A 104 5.59 17.06 -3.34
N GLU A 105 4.34 16.88 -3.77
CA GLU A 105 3.15 17.23 -2.99
C GLU A 105 3.09 16.40 -1.70
N HIS A 106 3.31 15.09 -1.84
CA HIS A 106 3.34 14.17 -0.69
C HIS A 106 4.41 14.57 0.33
N ALA A 107 5.63 14.86 -0.15
CA ALA A 107 6.70 15.35 0.69
C ALA A 107 6.31 16.65 1.41
N ARG A 108 5.85 17.67 0.67
CA ARG A 108 5.44 18.98 1.19
C ARG A 108 4.43 18.84 2.32
N ASP A 109 3.39 18.06 2.08
CA ASP A 109 2.27 17.90 3.01
C ASP A 109 2.71 17.14 4.28
N LEU A 110 3.60 16.15 4.11
CA LEU A 110 4.19 15.36 5.18
C LEU A 110 5.10 16.20 6.08
N ILE A 111 6.03 16.98 5.53
CA ILE A 111 6.95 17.81 6.34
C ILE A 111 6.36 19.17 6.72
N GLY A 112 5.18 19.50 6.19
CA GLY A 112 4.45 20.72 6.49
C GLY A 112 5.12 21.98 5.97
N LEU A 113 5.66 21.93 4.74
CA LEU A 113 6.19 23.10 4.03
C LEU A 113 5.13 23.83 3.20
N ALA A 114 3.89 23.33 3.15
CA ALA A 114 2.78 24.13 2.65
C ALA A 114 2.66 25.39 3.51
N GLY A 115 2.80 26.56 2.90
CA GLY A 115 2.48 27.84 3.52
C GLY A 115 1.07 27.83 4.12
N ASP A 116 0.85 28.72 5.07
CA ASP A 116 -0.33 28.83 5.93
C ASP A 116 -1.57 28.02 5.55
N VAL A 117 -2.03 27.21 6.51
CA VAL A 117 -3.27 26.44 6.51
C VAL A 117 -4.43 27.32 6.04
N GLY A 118 -4.77 27.24 4.75
CA GLY A 118 -5.79 28.12 4.17
C GLY A 118 -6.14 27.82 2.72
N ASP A 119 -5.19 27.31 1.93
CA ASP A 119 -5.45 27.01 0.53
C ASP A 119 -5.31 25.51 0.20
N TRP A 120 -6.41 24.77 0.38
CA TRP A 120 -6.54 23.38 -0.10
C TRP A 120 -6.67 23.31 -1.64
N SER A 121 -6.69 24.44 -2.36
CA SER A 121 -6.97 24.46 -3.81
C SER A 121 -5.91 23.78 -4.69
N GLY A 122 -4.84 23.22 -4.10
CA GLY A 122 -3.77 22.58 -4.86
C GLY A 122 -2.91 23.57 -5.65
N THR A 123 -3.09 24.88 -5.40
CA THR A 123 -2.26 25.92 -6.00
C THR A 123 -0.85 25.82 -5.43
N LYS A 124 0.16 25.96 -6.28
CA LYS A 124 1.58 26.02 -5.88
C LYS A 124 1.74 26.97 -4.71
N GLY A 125 2.10 26.45 -3.55
CA GLY A 125 2.52 27.29 -2.41
C GLY A 125 3.99 27.67 -2.59
N ASP A 126 4.40 28.79 -2.01
CA ASP A 126 5.81 29.27 -2.02
C ASP A 126 6.82 28.24 -1.49
N GLY A 127 6.35 27.21 -0.76
CA GLY A 127 7.16 26.10 -0.25
C GLY A 127 7.44 24.97 -1.26
N ASP A 128 6.81 24.95 -2.45
CA ASP A 128 7.07 23.92 -3.47
C ASP A 128 8.47 24.05 -4.08
N ASP A 129 8.97 25.28 -4.22
CA ASP A 129 10.29 25.56 -4.79
C ASP A 129 11.44 25.18 -3.83
N ALA A 130 11.12 24.88 -2.57
CA ALA A 130 12.08 24.41 -1.57
C ALA A 130 12.34 22.89 -1.63
N ILE A 131 11.55 22.13 -2.40
CA ILE A 131 11.66 20.67 -2.49
C ILE A 131 12.25 20.27 -3.85
N ASP A 132 13.51 19.85 -3.79
CA ASP A 132 14.18 19.21 -4.91
C ASP A 132 13.79 17.73 -4.99
N VAL A 133 13.29 17.30 -6.15
CA VAL A 133 12.79 15.94 -6.36
C VAL A 133 13.73 15.21 -7.31
N ILE A 134 14.36 14.17 -6.80
CA ILE A 134 15.29 13.33 -7.55
C ILE A 134 14.53 12.11 -8.05
N THR A 135 14.16 12.10 -9.34
CA THR A 135 13.48 10.97 -9.99
C THR A 135 14.37 10.20 -10.96
N GLU A 136 15.50 10.79 -11.36
CA GLU A 136 16.44 10.17 -12.27
C GLU A 136 17.23 9.07 -11.55
N ASP A 137 16.97 7.82 -11.90
CA ASP A 137 17.74 6.68 -11.43
C ASP A 137 18.91 6.39 -12.39
N GLY A 138 20.11 6.75 -11.93
CA GLY A 138 21.39 6.50 -12.62
C GLY A 138 22.05 5.16 -12.28
N ALA A 139 21.38 4.27 -11.53
CA ALA A 139 21.96 2.98 -11.16
C ALA A 139 22.17 2.08 -12.40
N PRO A 140 23.22 1.22 -12.42
CA PRO A 140 23.44 0.28 -13.50
C PRO A 140 22.28 -0.72 -13.60
N ARG A 141 21.77 -0.91 -14.82
CA ARG A 141 20.63 -1.80 -15.09
C ARG A 141 21.02 -2.85 -16.13
N GLY A 142 20.79 -4.12 -15.79
CA GLY A 142 20.83 -5.22 -16.75
C GLY A 142 19.53 -5.34 -17.55
N ALA A 143 19.54 -6.17 -18.60
CA ALA A 143 18.33 -6.50 -19.34
C ALA A 143 17.26 -7.12 -18.42
N LYS A 144 16.01 -6.69 -18.56
CA LYS A 144 14.86 -7.21 -17.80
C LYS A 144 13.82 -7.74 -18.78
N THR A 145 13.34 -8.95 -18.54
CA THR A 145 12.26 -9.57 -19.31
C THR A 145 11.03 -9.66 -18.42
N PHE A 146 9.93 -9.04 -18.84
CA PHE A 146 8.64 -9.13 -18.16
C PHE A 146 7.72 -10.06 -18.94
N LEU A 147 7.23 -11.10 -18.28
CA LEU A 147 6.34 -12.11 -18.87
C LEU A 147 4.99 -12.09 -18.15
N LEU A 148 3.90 -12.17 -18.93
CA LEU A 148 2.57 -12.38 -18.42
C LEU A 148 2.21 -13.85 -18.59
N TRP A 149 2.06 -14.57 -17.47
CA TRP A 149 1.76 -16.00 -17.46
C TRP A 149 0.28 -16.25 -17.18
N ASN A 150 -0.38 -16.97 -18.08
CA ASN A 150 -1.75 -17.41 -17.90
C ASN A 150 -1.79 -18.95 -17.75
N PRO A 151 -2.25 -19.50 -16.61
CA PRO A 151 -2.25 -20.95 -16.40
C PRO A 151 -3.01 -21.73 -17.46
N ALA A 152 -2.53 -22.94 -17.75
CA ALA A 152 -3.09 -23.79 -18.79
C ALA A 152 -4.57 -24.14 -18.54
N LEU A 153 -5.32 -24.40 -19.62
CA LEU A 153 -6.66 -24.97 -19.51
C LEU A 153 -6.56 -26.43 -19.02
N LYS A 154 -7.45 -26.86 -18.13
CA LYS A 154 -7.50 -28.27 -17.72
C LYS A 154 -7.94 -29.15 -18.89
N PRO A 155 -7.27 -30.28 -19.14
CA PRO A 155 -7.72 -31.24 -20.13
C PRO A 155 -9.08 -31.83 -19.72
N GLY A 156 -10.05 -31.82 -20.64
CA GLY A 156 -11.40 -32.38 -20.41
C GLY A 156 -12.47 -31.43 -19.89
N GLY A 157 -12.20 -30.13 -19.75
CA GLY A 157 -13.17 -29.11 -19.29
C GLY A 157 -14.26 -28.71 -20.31
N GLY A 158 -14.34 -29.39 -21.46
CA GLY A 158 -15.40 -29.23 -22.46
C GLY A 158 -16.42 -30.36 -22.38
N GLY A 159 -17.17 -30.44 -21.28
CA GLY A 159 -18.20 -31.45 -21.05
C GLY A 159 -19.51 -30.79 -20.60
N VAL A 160 -20.59 -31.13 -21.30
CA VAL A 160 -21.96 -30.62 -21.16
C VAL A 160 -22.47 -30.72 -19.72
N GLY A 161 -22.93 -29.58 -19.16
CA GLY A 161 -23.79 -29.57 -17.98
C GLY A 161 -23.40 -28.55 -16.89
N THR A 162 -24.31 -27.59 -16.67
CA THR A 162 -24.37 -26.58 -15.58
C THR A 162 -23.35 -25.43 -15.62
N GLU A 163 -23.89 -24.23 -15.82
CA GLU A 163 -23.21 -22.93 -15.76
C GLU A 163 -22.48 -22.72 -14.44
N ALA A 164 -21.17 -23.01 -14.41
CA ALA A 164 -20.31 -22.70 -13.28
C ALA A 164 -19.53 -21.42 -13.56
N MET A 165 -20.14 -20.29 -13.21
CA MET A 165 -19.58 -18.93 -13.27
C MET A 165 -18.16 -18.86 -12.66
N THR A 166 -17.21 -18.25 -13.37
CA THR A 166 -15.81 -18.16 -12.95
C THR A 166 -15.63 -17.39 -11.63
N ASN A 167 -14.62 -17.79 -10.84
CA ASN A 167 -14.29 -17.13 -9.57
C ASN A 167 -13.91 -15.65 -9.70
N THR A 168 -13.49 -15.21 -10.91
CA THR A 168 -13.23 -13.81 -11.24
C THR A 168 -14.54 -13.04 -11.41
N ALA A 169 -15.52 -13.58 -12.16
CA ALA A 169 -16.85 -13.02 -12.28
C ALA A 169 -17.56 -12.92 -10.92
N ARG A 170 -17.47 -13.97 -10.08
CA ARG A 170 -18.00 -13.97 -8.69
C ARG A 170 -17.44 -12.87 -7.80
N LYS A 171 -16.21 -12.40 -8.06
CA LYS A 171 -15.54 -11.37 -7.25
C LYS A 171 -15.94 -9.94 -7.65
N PHE A 172 -16.25 -9.73 -8.92
CA PHE A 172 -16.70 -8.42 -9.42
C PHE A 172 -18.20 -8.20 -9.17
N GLU A 173 -19.02 -9.24 -9.27
CA GLU A 173 -20.48 -9.12 -9.10
C GLU A 173 -20.92 -8.81 -7.66
N ARG A 174 -20.09 -9.15 -6.65
CA ARG A 174 -20.44 -8.98 -5.22
C ARG A 174 -20.12 -7.61 -4.62
N ARG A 175 -19.54 -6.66 -5.37
CA ARG A 175 -19.35 -5.29 -4.89
C ARG A 175 -20.43 -4.36 -5.44
N LEU A 176 -21.67 -4.59 -5.00
CA LEU A 176 -22.68 -3.54 -5.09
C LEU A 176 -22.19 -2.34 -4.28
N THR A 177 -22.02 -1.20 -4.95
CA THR A 177 -21.79 0.08 -4.30
C THR A 177 -22.92 0.36 -3.30
N PRO A 178 -22.71 1.19 -2.27
CA PRO A 178 -23.77 1.53 -1.31
C PRO A 178 -25.07 1.99 -1.99
N ILE A 179 -24.96 2.68 -3.13
CA ILE A 179 -26.09 3.16 -3.93
C ILE A 179 -26.83 1.99 -4.61
N GLU A 180 -26.11 1.06 -5.21
CA GLU A 180 -26.73 -0.11 -5.86
C GLU A 180 -27.37 -1.06 -4.84
N ARG A 181 -26.77 -1.21 -3.65
CA ARG A 181 -27.42 -1.91 -2.52
C ARG A 181 -28.72 -1.23 -2.11
N GLY A 182 -28.74 0.11 -2.09
CA GLY A 182 -29.94 0.90 -1.85
C GLY A 182 -31.02 0.67 -2.90
N LYS A 183 -30.66 0.67 -4.19
CA LYS A 183 -31.58 0.40 -5.31
C LYS A 183 -32.18 -1.00 -5.26
N VAL A 184 -31.37 -2.03 -4.98
CA VAL A 184 -31.82 -3.42 -4.86
C VAL A 184 -32.76 -3.60 -3.64
N ALA A 185 -32.45 -2.97 -2.50
CA ALA A 185 -33.31 -3.02 -1.33
C ALA A 185 -34.66 -2.32 -1.55
N LEU A 186 -34.67 -1.21 -2.30
CA LEU A 186 -35.89 -0.47 -2.64
C LEU A 186 -36.75 -1.22 -3.66
N ALA A 187 -36.13 -1.81 -4.70
CA ALA A 187 -36.82 -2.65 -5.67
C ALA A 187 -37.45 -3.89 -4.99
N LYS A 188 -36.76 -4.50 -4.02
CA LYS A 188 -37.29 -5.63 -3.24
C LYS A 188 -38.48 -5.23 -2.36
N ARG A 189 -38.47 -4.02 -1.79
CA ARG A 189 -39.60 -3.46 -1.03
C ARG A 189 -40.79 -3.13 -1.93
N LEU A 190 -40.55 -2.52 -3.09
CA LEU A 190 -41.60 -2.22 -4.07
C LEU A 190 -42.22 -3.49 -4.63
N LYS A 191 -41.42 -4.53 -4.88
CA LYS A 191 -41.90 -5.84 -5.32
C LYS A 191 -42.70 -6.55 -4.24
N ALA A 192 -42.25 -6.51 -2.98
CA ALA A 192 -43.03 -7.04 -1.85
C ALA A 192 -44.35 -6.29 -1.60
N LEU A 193 -44.41 -5.00 -1.97
CA LEU A 193 -45.65 -4.21 -1.93
C LEU A 193 -46.57 -4.53 -3.13
N ALA A 194 -46.00 -4.81 -4.30
CA ALA A 194 -46.75 -5.22 -5.49
C ALA A 194 -47.29 -6.66 -5.36
N ASP A 195 -46.50 -7.58 -4.82
CA ASP A 195 -46.89 -8.98 -4.61
C ASP A 195 -47.92 -9.15 -3.48
N ALA A 196 -48.15 -8.10 -2.66
CA ALA A 196 -49.23 -8.06 -1.66
C ALA A 196 -50.59 -7.67 -2.27
N GLN A 197 -50.65 -7.31 -3.54
CA GLN A 197 -51.88 -7.03 -4.28
C GLN A 197 -51.85 -7.77 -5.62
N ILE A 198 -52.65 -8.85 -5.72
CA ILE A 198 -53.16 -9.54 -6.93
C ILE A 198 -52.79 -11.04 -7.01
N GLU A 199 -53.83 -11.89 -7.00
CA GLU A 199 -53.86 -13.33 -7.36
C GLU A 199 -54.11 -13.51 -8.89
N PRO A 200 -53.85 -14.69 -9.49
CA PRO A 200 -53.18 -14.81 -10.79
C PRO A 200 -54.09 -15.04 -12.02
N ALA A 201 -53.56 -14.77 -13.22
CA ALA A 201 -54.11 -15.28 -14.47
C ALA A 201 -53.03 -15.60 -15.54
N THR A 202 -52.95 -16.89 -15.84
CA THR A 202 -52.63 -17.60 -17.10
C THR A 202 -51.93 -16.93 -18.29
N ALA A 203 -50.90 -17.67 -18.74
CA ALA A 203 -50.64 -18.16 -20.11
C ALA A 203 -49.96 -17.27 -21.18
N ALA A 204 -48.81 -17.81 -21.60
CA ALA A 204 -48.28 -17.95 -22.96
C ALA A 204 -47.79 -16.70 -23.71
N THR A 205 -46.55 -16.77 -24.19
CA THR A 205 -46.17 -16.29 -25.52
C THR A 205 -44.88 -16.98 -25.99
N ASP A 206 -44.97 -17.43 -27.23
CA ASP A 206 -43.94 -17.98 -28.12
C ASP A 206 -43.15 -16.83 -28.76
N ALA A 207 -41.85 -17.02 -29.03
CA ALA A 207 -41.07 -16.30 -30.06
C ALA A 207 -39.58 -16.72 -30.08
N GLY A 208 -39.18 -17.42 -31.16
CA GLY A 208 -38.34 -16.82 -32.19
C GLY A 208 -36.83 -16.60 -31.94
N SER A 209 -36.05 -17.51 -32.53
CA SER A 209 -34.76 -17.34 -33.24
C SER A 209 -33.58 -16.65 -32.53
N ASP A 210 -32.65 -17.48 -32.06
CA ASP A 210 -31.33 -17.09 -31.56
C ASP A 210 -30.34 -16.84 -32.71
N ASP A 211 -29.75 -15.65 -32.71
CA ASP A 211 -28.54 -15.29 -33.43
C ASP A 211 -27.34 -16.10 -32.89
N GLU A 212 -26.56 -16.70 -33.79
CA GLU A 212 -25.33 -17.45 -33.46
C GLU A 212 -24.22 -16.50 -32.99
N GLU A 213 -24.21 -16.15 -31.70
CA GLU A 213 -23.07 -15.54 -31.03
C GLU A 213 -22.08 -16.65 -30.61
N ILE A 214 -20.86 -16.62 -31.13
CA ILE A 214 -19.80 -17.59 -30.81
C ILE A 214 -19.32 -17.33 -29.38
N ILE A 215 -19.91 -18.03 -28.40
CA ILE A 215 -19.54 -17.95 -26.99
C ILE A 215 -18.25 -18.76 -26.76
N GLU A 216 -17.15 -18.07 -26.44
CA GLU A 216 -15.93 -18.69 -25.92
C GLU A 216 -16.23 -19.45 -24.63
N ARG A 217 -16.04 -20.77 -24.67
CA ARG A 217 -16.32 -21.70 -23.55
C ARG A 217 -15.30 -21.50 -22.43
N ASP A 218 -15.78 -21.19 -21.23
CA ASP A 218 -14.96 -20.91 -20.04
C ASP A 218 -14.36 -22.21 -19.45
N ALA A 219 -13.29 -22.71 -20.08
CA ALA A 219 -12.60 -23.92 -19.63
C ALA A 219 -11.86 -23.67 -18.30
N ALA A 220 -12.08 -24.52 -17.30
CA ALA A 220 -11.44 -24.40 -15.99
C ALA A 220 -9.91 -24.49 -16.11
N ARG A 221 -9.17 -23.50 -15.60
CA ARG A 221 -7.70 -23.44 -15.65
C ARG A 221 -7.03 -24.24 -14.53
N THR A 222 -5.75 -24.57 -14.73
CA THR A 222 -4.87 -25.05 -13.66
C THR A 222 -4.73 -23.98 -12.58
N SER A 223 -4.42 -24.42 -11.36
CA SER A 223 -4.26 -23.49 -10.25
C SER A 223 -3.00 -22.66 -10.49
N PRO A 224 -3.07 -21.32 -10.47
CA PRO A 224 -1.89 -20.47 -10.53
C PRO A 224 -0.86 -20.83 -9.45
N VAL A 225 -1.32 -21.38 -8.32
CA VAL A 225 -0.45 -21.77 -7.21
C VAL A 225 0.40 -23.00 -7.56
N VAL A 226 -0.14 -23.93 -8.35
CA VAL A 226 0.60 -25.12 -8.81
C VAL A 226 1.62 -24.70 -9.86
N ASP A 227 1.21 -23.89 -10.84
CA ASP A 227 2.12 -23.34 -11.86
C ASP A 227 3.27 -22.54 -11.22
N ILE A 228 2.99 -21.66 -10.24
CA ILE A 228 4.03 -20.92 -9.52
C ILE A 228 4.98 -21.86 -8.79
N ALA A 229 4.49 -22.90 -8.13
CA ALA A 229 5.34 -23.86 -7.43
C ALA A 229 6.27 -24.62 -8.39
N GLN A 230 5.76 -25.02 -9.57
CA GLN A 230 6.55 -25.68 -10.60
C GLN A 230 7.62 -24.75 -11.19
N LEU A 231 7.25 -23.51 -11.53
CA LEU A 231 8.21 -22.50 -12.03
C LEU A 231 9.28 -22.19 -10.99
N LEU A 232 8.89 -22.08 -9.72
CA LEU A 232 9.81 -21.83 -8.62
C LEU A 232 10.78 -23.02 -8.44
N ALA A 233 10.27 -24.26 -8.46
CA ALA A 233 11.07 -25.47 -8.36
C ALA A 233 12.11 -25.55 -9.49
N GLU A 234 11.69 -25.31 -10.74
CA GLU A 234 12.57 -25.30 -11.91
C GLU A 234 13.67 -24.22 -11.74
N CYS A 235 13.30 -22.99 -11.36
CA CYS A 235 14.26 -21.92 -11.14
C CYS A 235 15.31 -22.29 -10.08
N VAL A 236 14.88 -22.87 -8.96
CA VAL A 236 15.77 -23.31 -7.88
C VAL A 236 16.68 -24.45 -8.34
N GLN A 237 16.15 -25.43 -9.08
CA GLN A 237 16.93 -26.54 -9.63
C GLN A 237 18.05 -26.06 -10.57
N HIS A 238 17.83 -24.97 -11.31
CA HIS A 238 18.84 -24.32 -12.15
C HIS A 238 19.72 -23.30 -11.40
N ASN A 239 19.69 -23.29 -10.07
CA ASN A 239 20.45 -22.37 -9.21
C ASN A 239 20.15 -20.88 -9.47
N LEU A 240 18.94 -20.56 -9.92
CA LEU A 240 18.51 -19.18 -10.09
C LEU A 240 18.04 -18.61 -8.75
N ARG A 241 18.46 -17.37 -8.45
CA ARG A 241 17.93 -16.62 -7.31
C ARG A 241 16.53 -16.14 -7.64
N CYS A 242 15.54 -16.67 -6.94
CA CYS A 242 14.13 -16.43 -7.22
C CYS A 242 13.41 -15.90 -5.98
N ILE A 243 12.41 -15.04 -6.21
CA ILE A 243 11.46 -14.58 -5.20
C ILE A 243 10.04 -14.83 -5.74
N ALA A 244 9.17 -15.40 -4.92
CA ALA A 244 7.78 -15.65 -5.27
C ALA A 244 6.86 -14.88 -4.32
N PHE A 245 6.07 -13.96 -4.87
CA PHE A 245 5.07 -13.21 -4.12
C PHE A 245 3.73 -13.92 -4.18
N CYS A 246 3.14 -14.19 -3.01
CA CYS A 246 1.79 -14.73 -2.91
C CYS A 246 0.86 -13.73 -2.21
N LYS A 247 -0.42 -13.74 -2.58
CA LYS A 247 -1.41 -12.79 -2.06
C LYS A 247 -1.70 -12.96 -0.56
N THR A 248 -1.49 -14.14 -0.01
CA THR A 248 -1.78 -14.44 1.40
C THR A 248 -0.72 -15.37 1.97
N ARG A 249 -0.54 -15.32 3.30
CA ARG A 249 0.36 -16.24 4.03
C ARG A 249 0.07 -17.71 3.72
N LYS A 250 -1.22 -18.11 3.71
CA LYS A 250 -1.63 -19.48 3.37
C LYS A 250 -1.19 -19.92 1.97
N LEU A 251 -1.15 -19.00 1.00
CA LEU A 251 -0.68 -19.31 -0.33
C LEU A 251 0.84 -19.44 -0.39
N CYS A 252 1.59 -18.63 0.38
CA CYS A 252 3.04 -18.82 0.51
C CYS A 252 3.35 -20.23 1.01
N GLU A 253 2.70 -20.66 2.09
CA GLU A 253 2.86 -22.01 2.66
C GLU A 253 2.53 -23.09 1.62
N LEU A 254 1.43 -22.92 0.88
CA LEU A 254 1.00 -23.89 -0.13
C LEU A 254 1.99 -24.00 -1.29
N VAL A 255 2.50 -22.87 -1.79
CA VAL A 255 3.56 -22.86 -2.82
C VAL A 255 4.79 -23.59 -2.30
N LEU A 256 5.23 -23.29 -1.08
CA LEU A 256 6.43 -23.87 -0.49
C LEU A 256 6.30 -25.39 -0.31
N VAL A 257 5.12 -25.88 0.10
CA VAL A 257 4.83 -27.32 0.21
C VAL A 257 4.82 -28.03 -1.15
N TYR A 258 4.34 -27.36 -2.20
CA TYR A 258 4.26 -27.90 -3.56
C TYR A 258 5.55 -27.75 -4.36
N THR A 259 6.45 -26.86 -3.94
CA THR A 259 7.79 -26.71 -4.52
C THR A 259 8.64 -27.87 -4.00
N ARG A 260 8.71 -28.96 -4.77
CA ARG A 260 9.51 -30.15 -4.47
C ARG A 260 10.37 -30.50 -5.66
#